data_AF-A0A173SM88-F1
#
_entry.id   AF-A0A173SM88-F1
#
_cell.length_a   1.000
_cell.length_b   1.000
_cell.length_c   1.000
_cell.angle_alpha   90.00
_cell.angle_beta   90.00
_cell.angle_gamma   90.00
#
_symmetry.space_group_name_H-M   'P 1'
#
loop_
_entity.id
_entity.type
_entity.pdbx_description
1 polymer ?
#
loop_
_entity_poly.entity_id
_entity_poly.type
_entity_poly.pdbx_seq_one_letter_code
_entity_poly.pdbx_strand_id
1 'polypeptide(L)'
;MTNKQQYVERKKYKKEQIYDAIAKRIREICDLTDSVTSAECLKNTLLRMGYEIICTNDISRYNDRYELIPKFDKTYQIKVPFVSREKENMLLARALCEIQTGIHNDMECKIIARRLLMPKQEFLDQIKKNEDVSGRVNITNIARHFCVDESVVSSLGVDLNLLSIF
;
A
#
# COMPACT_ATOMS: atom_id res chain seq x y z
N MET A 1 -2.42 -33.28 -6.68
CA MET A 1 -3.15 -32.18 -5.98
C MET A 1 -4.63 -32.50 -5.98
N THR A 2 -5.29 -32.46 -4.82
CA THR A 2 -6.72 -32.79 -4.70
C THR A 2 -7.58 -31.65 -5.24
N ASN A 3 -8.78 -31.97 -5.74
CA ASN A 3 -9.73 -31.02 -6.34
C ASN A 3 -10.05 -29.80 -5.42
N LYS A 4 -9.97 -30.02 -4.10
CA LYS A 4 -10.15 -29.00 -3.06
C LYS A 4 -8.98 -28.01 -2.97
N GLN A 5 -7.73 -28.46 -3.16
CA GLN A 5 -6.55 -27.59 -3.19
C GLN A 5 -6.56 -26.69 -4.42
N GLN A 6 -6.87 -27.26 -5.61
CA GLN A 6 -6.99 -26.48 -6.85
C GLN A 6 -8.11 -25.42 -6.76
N TYR A 7 -9.23 -25.73 -6.10
CA TYR A 7 -10.31 -24.76 -5.90
C TYR A 7 -9.90 -23.59 -4.99
N VAL A 8 -9.18 -23.87 -3.90
CA VAL A 8 -8.68 -22.85 -2.97
C VAL A 8 -7.64 -21.95 -3.65
N GLU A 9 -6.69 -22.53 -4.40
CA GLU A 9 -5.70 -21.78 -5.17
C GLU A 9 -6.35 -20.87 -6.23
N ARG A 10 -7.34 -21.37 -6.97
CA ARG A 10 -8.10 -20.56 -7.95
C ARG A 10 -8.83 -19.39 -7.30
N LYS A 11 -9.41 -19.58 -6.11
CA LYS A 11 -10.05 -18.48 -5.36
C LYS A 11 -9.03 -17.45 -4.86
N LYS A 12 -7.88 -17.90 -4.35
CA LYS A 12 -6.79 -17.01 -3.92
C LYS A 12 -6.29 -16.15 -5.08
N TYR A 13 -6.01 -16.78 -6.23
CA TYR A 13 -5.55 -16.10 -7.44
C TYR A 13 -6.54 -15.05 -7.95
N LYS A 14 -7.84 -15.37 -7.94
CA LYS A 14 -8.89 -14.39 -8.28
C LYS A 14 -8.92 -13.21 -7.31
N LYS A 15 -8.73 -13.45 -6.01
CA LYS A 15 -8.68 -12.38 -4.99
C LYS A 15 -7.47 -11.47 -5.20
N GLU A 16 -6.30 -12.05 -5.50
CA GLU A 16 -5.10 -11.29 -5.83
C GLU A 16 -5.31 -10.43 -7.08
N GLN A 17 -5.91 -10.94 -8.16
CA GLN A 17 -6.19 -10.10 -9.34
C GLN A 17 -7.13 -8.92 -9.04
N ILE A 18 -8.09 -9.10 -8.13
CA ILE A 18 -9.03 -8.04 -7.74
C ILE A 18 -8.29 -6.90 -7.03
N TYR A 19 -7.34 -7.18 -6.13
CA TYR A 19 -6.62 -6.12 -5.42
C TYR A 19 -5.73 -5.29 -6.34
N ASP A 20 -5.12 -5.89 -7.37
CA ASP A 20 -4.37 -5.14 -8.39
C ASP A 20 -5.30 -4.21 -9.19
N ALA A 21 -6.48 -4.71 -9.56
CA ALA A 21 -7.48 -3.93 -10.29
C ALA A 21 -8.01 -2.75 -9.44
N ILE A 22 -8.26 -2.99 -8.14
CA ILE A 22 -8.69 -1.94 -7.21
C ILE A 22 -7.59 -0.89 -7.06
N ALA A 23 -6.34 -1.29 -6.80
CA ALA A 23 -5.23 -0.36 -6.65
C ALA A 23 -5.05 0.48 -7.92
N LYS A 24 -5.08 -0.15 -9.11
CA LYS A 24 -5.03 0.57 -10.39
C LYS A 24 -6.17 1.57 -10.53
N ARG A 25 -7.40 1.17 -10.17
CA ARG A 25 -8.57 2.04 -10.25
C ARG A 25 -8.47 3.25 -9.30
N ILE A 26 -7.95 3.06 -8.09
CA ILE A 26 -7.70 4.16 -7.16
C ILE A 26 -6.69 5.14 -7.77
N ARG A 27 -5.61 4.64 -8.37
CA ARG A 27 -4.62 5.50 -9.05
C ARG A 27 -5.23 6.32 -10.18
N GLU A 28 -6.12 5.71 -10.98
CA GLU A 28 -6.85 6.42 -12.03
C GLU A 28 -7.77 7.51 -11.48
N ILE A 29 -8.56 7.21 -10.45
CA ILE A 29 -9.50 8.16 -9.83
C ILE A 29 -8.76 9.33 -9.18
N CYS A 30 -7.61 9.04 -8.58
CA CYS A 30 -6.81 10.00 -7.83
C CYS A 30 -5.74 10.71 -8.68
N ASP A 31 -5.68 10.42 -9.99
CA ASP A 31 -4.68 10.94 -10.93
C ASP A 31 -3.23 10.72 -10.46
N LEU A 32 -2.95 9.52 -9.90
CA LEU A 32 -1.63 9.10 -9.46
C LEU A 32 -0.86 8.52 -10.65
N THR A 33 -0.28 9.41 -11.44
CA THR A 33 0.43 9.08 -12.70
C THR A 33 1.88 8.68 -12.50
N ASP A 34 2.54 9.17 -11.44
CA ASP A 34 3.94 8.85 -11.12
C ASP A 34 4.12 7.39 -10.70
N SER A 35 5.14 6.71 -11.22
CA SER A 35 5.43 5.31 -10.87
C SER A 35 5.68 5.09 -9.37
N VAL A 36 6.19 6.11 -8.68
CA VAL A 36 6.38 6.15 -7.23
C VAL A 36 5.41 7.16 -6.61
N THR A 37 4.64 6.71 -5.63
CA THR A 37 3.72 7.59 -4.88
C THR A 37 4.30 7.92 -3.52
N SER A 38 4.66 9.18 -3.32
CA SER A 38 5.20 9.68 -2.05
C SER A 38 4.09 10.08 -1.06
N ALA A 39 4.45 10.18 0.22
CA ALA A 39 3.54 10.68 1.26
C ALA A 39 3.00 12.08 0.91
N GLU A 40 3.83 12.95 0.33
CA GLU A 40 3.44 14.29 -0.09
C GLU A 40 2.40 14.26 -1.23
N CYS A 41 2.59 13.36 -2.20
CA CYS A 41 1.61 13.16 -3.28
C CYS A 41 0.26 12.67 -2.72
N LEU A 42 0.27 11.75 -1.76
CA LEU A 42 -0.95 11.27 -1.10
C LEU A 42 -1.62 12.37 -0.27
N LYS A 43 -0.85 13.17 0.50
CA LYS A 43 -1.39 14.31 1.24
C LYS A 43 -2.10 15.29 0.32
N ASN A 44 -1.43 15.71 -0.75
CA ASN A 44 -2.01 16.64 -1.72
C ASN A 44 -3.23 16.06 -2.43
N THR A 45 -3.27 14.76 -2.67
CA THR A 45 -4.45 14.07 -3.22
C THR A 45 -5.61 14.10 -2.24
N LEU A 46 -5.39 13.68 -0.99
CA LEU A 46 -6.43 13.68 0.05
C LEU A 46 -6.96 15.10 0.35
N LEU A 47 -6.08 16.11 0.39
CA LEU A 47 -6.47 17.51 0.56
C LEU A 47 -7.32 18.03 -0.62
N ARG A 48 -6.95 17.70 -1.87
CA ARG A 48 -7.74 18.05 -3.06
C ARG A 48 -9.13 17.41 -3.05
N MET A 49 -9.27 16.25 -2.41
CA MET A 49 -10.56 15.57 -2.22
C MET A 49 -11.38 16.12 -1.05
N GLY A 50 -10.86 17.12 -0.31
CA GLY A 50 -11.54 17.77 0.80
C GLY A 50 -11.31 17.12 2.17
N TYR A 51 -10.40 16.14 2.28
CA TYR A 51 -10.06 15.53 3.57
C TYR A 51 -9.08 16.41 4.34
N GLU A 52 -9.27 16.49 5.66
CA GLU A 52 -8.32 17.14 6.56
C GLU A 52 -7.34 16.10 7.08
N ILE A 53 -6.04 16.42 7.10
CA ILE A 53 -5.01 15.55 7.65
C ILE A 53 -4.39 16.23 8.88
N ILE A 54 -4.42 15.55 10.02
CA ILE A 54 -3.83 16.03 11.28
C ILE A 54 -2.72 15.07 11.71
N CYS A 55 -1.51 15.60 11.84
CA CYS A 55 -0.43 14.91 12.52
C CYS A 55 -0.56 15.12 14.04
N THR A 56 -0.57 14.04 14.83
CA THR A 56 -0.81 14.11 16.28
C THR A 56 0.11 13.19 17.09
N ASN A 57 0.28 13.50 18.38
CA ASN A 57 0.90 12.62 19.38
C ASN A 57 -0.13 11.78 20.15
N ASP A 58 -1.43 12.00 19.94
CA ASP A 58 -2.51 11.29 20.63
C ASP A 58 -2.59 9.81 20.21
N ILE A 59 -2.08 9.52 19.00
CA ILE A 59 -1.90 8.17 18.50
C ILE A 59 -0.43 7.79 18.76
N SER A 60 -0.21 6.67 19.44
CA SER A 60 1.15 6.17 19.68
C SER A 60 1.89 5.99 18.34
N ARG A 61 3.10 6.56 18.23
CA ARG A 61 4.01 6.36 17.08
C ARG A 61 4.45 4.92 16.85
N TYR A 62 4.27 4.06 17.85
CA TYR A 62 4.52 2.62 17.75
C TYR A 62 3.30 1.86 17.23
N ASN A 63 2.15 2.54 17.13
CA ASN A 63 0.95 1.98 16.55
C ASN A 63 0.97 2.28 15.05
N ASP A 64 0.99 1.24 14.22
CA ASP A 64 0.89 1.36 12.77
C ASP A 64 -0.58 1.63 12.36
N ARG A 65 -1.19 2.68 12.92
CA ARG A 65 -2.60 3.02 12.74
C ARG A 65 -2.79 4.52 12.47
N TYR A 66 -3.79 4.80 11.65
CA TYR A 66 -4.40 6.10 11.46
C TYR A 66 -5.85 6.01 11.98
N GLU A 67 -6.50 7.15 12.18
CA GLU A 67 -7.92 7.21 12.50
C GLU A 67 -8.66 8.04 11.45
N LEU A 68 -9.84 7.55 11.04
CA LEU A 68 -10.79 8.29 10.22
C LEU A 68 -11.93 8.77 11.11
N ILE A 69 -12.02 10.08 11.31
CA ILE A 69 -13.08 10.71 12.11
C ILE A 69 -14.10 11.29 11.13
N PRO A 70 -15.34 10.77 11.10
CA PRO A 70 -16.38 11.29 10.21
C PRO A 70 -16.70 12.76 10.52
N LYS A 71 -16.91 13.56 9.48
CA LYS A 71 -17.43 14.92 9.56
C LYS A 71 -18.87 14.99 9.06
N PHE A 72 -19.56 16.09 9.39
CA PHE A 72 -20.96 16.33 9.02
C PHE A 72 -21.22 16.39 7.51
N ASP A 73 -20.21 16.76 6.73
CA ASP A 73 -20.26 16.88 5.27
C ASP A 73 -19.94 15.57 4.53
N LYS A 74 -19.98 14.43 5.23
CA LYS A 74 -19.61 13.10 4.71
C LYS A 74 -18.14 12.98 4.29
N THR A 75 -17.28 13.90 4.71
CA THR A 75 -15.83 13.75 4.61
C THR A 75 -15.25 13.17 5.91
N TYR A 76 -13.94 12.92 5.92
CA TYR A 76 -13.21 12.45 7.08
C TYR A 76 -12.11 13.45 7.48
N GLN A 77 -11.86 13.57 8.78
CA GLN A 77 -10.58 14.00 9.31
C GLN A 77 -9.69 12.75 9.48
N ILE A 78 -8.50 12.78 8.92
CA ILE A 78 -7.51 11.71 8.94
C ILE A 78 -6.46 12.07 9.98
N LYS A 79 -6.42 11.36 11.11
CA LYS A 79 -5.38 11.52 12.12
C LYS A 79 -4.25 10.53 11.87
N VAL A 80 -3.02 11.02 11.82
CA VAL A 80 -1.80 10.24 11.60
C VAL A 80 -0.80 10.56 12.71
N PRO A 81 -0.10 9.57 13.30
CA PRO A 81 0.95 9.84 14.28
C PRO A 81 2.17 10.52 13.64
N PHE A 82 2.98 11.23 14.43
CA PHE A 82 4.31 11.68 13.99
C PHE A 82 5.26 10.47 13.82
N VAL A 83 5.55 10.11 12.57
CA VAL A 83 6.36 8.93 12.20
C VAL A 83 7.35 9.26 11.07
N SER A 84 8.17 8.28 10.68
CA SER A 84 9.04 8.41 9.50
C SER A 84 8.21 8.59 8.21
N ARG A 85 8.86 9.08 7.15
CA ARG A 85 8.20 9.31 5.86
C ARG A 85 7.64 8.02 5.27
N GLU A 86 8.36 6.93 5.42
CA GLU A 86 8.01 5.59 4.93
C GLU A 86 6.74 5.08 5.61
N LYS A 87 6.65 5.24 6.93
CA LYS A 87 5.47 4.87 7.71
C LYS A 87 4.29 5.77 7.39
N GLU A 88 4.52 7.08 7.32
CA GLU A 88 3.49 8.04 6.94
C GLU A 88 2.90 7.71 5.56
N ASN A 89 3.76 7.37 4.58
CA ASN A 89 3.33 6.98 3.24
C ASN A 89 2.39 5.78 3.26
N MET A 90 2.75 4.74 4.02
CA MET A 90 1.91 3.54 4.18
C MET A 90 0.58 3.85 4.90
N LEU A 91 0.58 4.72 5.91
CA LEU A 91 -0.63 5.09 6.65
C LEU A 91 -1.60 5.89 5.78
N LEU A 92 -1.10 6.87 5.03
CA LEU A 92 -1.90 7.68 4.11
C LEU A 92 -2.44 6.84 2.94
N ALA A 93 -1.64 5.90 2.43
CA ALA A 93 -2.09 5.00 1.37
C ALA A 93 -3.25 4.13 1.84
N ARG A 94 -3.17 3.58 3.06
CA ARG A 94 -4.26 2.80 3.66
C ARG A 94 -5.52 3.64 3.88
N ALA A 95 -5.38 4.87 4.39
CA ALA A 95 -6.50 5.79 4.55
C ALA A 95 -7.18 6.09 3.21
N LEU A 96 -6.40 6.38 2.15
CA LEU A 96 -6.93 6.58 0.81
C LEU A 96 -7.66 5.33 0.29
N CYS A 97 -7.09 4.14 0.49
CA CYS A 97 -7.74 2.89 0.10
C CYS A 97 -9.07 2.66 0.82
N GLU A 98 -9.12 2.84 2.15
CA GLU A 98 -10.34 2.68 2.93
C GLU A 98 -11.43 3.65 2.47
N ILE A 99 -11.06 4.92 2.25
CA ILE A 99 -11.98 5.96 1.76
C ILE A 99 -12.53 5.62 0.36
N GLN A 100 -11.66 5.20 -0.57
CA GLN A 100 -12.06 4.93 -1.96
C GLN A 100 -12.84 3.64 -2.13
N THR A 101 -12.61 2.65 -1.27
CA THR A 101 -13.20 1.32 -1.42
C THR A 101 -14.36 1.06 -0.45
N GLY A 102 -14.45 1.81 0.66
CA GLY A 102 -15.33 1.49 1.78
C GLY A 102 -14.95 0.21 2.53
N ILE A 103 -13.75 -0.34 2.29
CA ILE A 103 -13.26 -1.54 2.96
C ILE A 103 -12.68 -1.14 4.32
N HIS A 104 -13.34 -1.56 5.39
CA HIS A 104 -12.87 -1.34 6.77
C HIS A 104 -12.01 -2.49 7.32
N ASN A 105 -11.76 -3.53 6.52
CA ASN A 105 -10.88 -4.62 6.92
C ASN A 105 -9.41 -4.19 6.80
N ASP A 106 -8.73 -4.08 7.94
CA ASP A 106 -7.34 -3.62 8.04
C ASP A 106 -6.37 -4.40 7.14
N MET A 107 -6.52 -5.73 7.07
CA MET A 107 -5.63 -6.58 6.31
C MET A 107 -5.82 -6.39 4.80
N GLU A 108 -7.06 -6.29 4.34
CA GLU A 108 -7.36 -6.04 2.92
C GLU A 108 -6.89 -4.65 2.49
N CYS A 109 -7.11 -3.62 3.32
CA CYS A 109 -6.59 -2.27 3.06
C CYS A 109 -5.06 -2.23 3.00
N LYS A 110 -4.35 -2.99 3.85
CA LYS A 110 -2.89 -3.11 3.76
C LYS A 110 -2.44 -3.73 2.44
N ILE A 111 -3.11 -4.77 1.95
CA ILE A 111 -2.76 -5.42 0.67
C ILE A 111 -2.98 -4.45 -0.49
N ILE A 112 -4.12 -3.75 -0.52
CA ILE A 112 -4.42 -2.76 -1.58
C ILE A 112 -3.45 -1.59 -1.52
N ALA A 113 -3.16 -1.05 -0.33
CA ALA A 113 -2.22 0.05 -0.15
C ALA A 113 -0.79 -0.30 -0.61
N ARG A 114 -0.31 -1.53 -0.35
CA ARG A 114 0.98 -1.99 -0.89
C ARG A 114 1.01 -1.95 -2.41
N ARG A 115 -0.04 -2.44 -3.06
CA ARG A 115 -0.15 -2.46 -4.53
C ARG A 115 -0.39 -1.09 -5.13
N LEU A 116 -0.98 -0.17 -4.36
CA LEU A 116 -1.12 1.23 -4.72
C LEU A 116 0.25 1.93 -4.77
N LEU A 117 1.06 1.74 -3.72
CA LEU A 117 2.38 2.35 -3.55
C LEU A 117 3.45 1.71 -4.45
N MET A 118 3.34 0.40 -4.68
CA MET A 118 4.29 -0.39 -5.45
C MET A 118 3.55 -1.11 -6.58
N PRO A 119 3.29 -0.42 -7.72
CA PRO A 119 2.67 -1.05 -8.88
C PRO A 119 3.46 -2.27 -9.32
N LYS A 120 2.76 -3.39 -9.57
CA LYS A 120 3.37 -4.70 -9.81
C LYS A 120 4.49 -4.68 -10.85
N GLN A 121 4.30 -3.98 -11.97
CA GLN A 121 5.31 -3.95 -13.04
C GLN A 121 6.59 -3.26 -12.58
N GLU A 122 6.48 -2.04 -12.03
CA GLU A 122 7.62 -1.30 -11.48
C GLU A 122 8.31 -2.09 -10.37
N PHE A 123 7.54 -2.76 -9.50
CA PHE A 123 8.09 -3.59 -8.44
C PHE A 123 8.96 -4.74 -8.98
N LEU A 124 8.48 -5.44 -10.01
CA LEU A 124 9.24 -6.51 -10.67
C LEU A 124 10.49 -5.98 -11.38
N ASP A 125 10.42 -4.78 -11.95
CA ASP A 125 11.57 -4.16 -12.60
C ASP A 125 12.62 -3.71 -11.57
N GLN A 126 12.20 -3.20 -10.41
CA GLN A 126 13.11 -2.90 -9.29
C GLN A 126 13.73 -4.15 -8.68
N ILE A 127 13.02 -5.28 -8.64
CA ILE A 127 13.61 -6.58 -8.23
C ILE A 127 14.78 -6.93 -9.15
N LYS A 128 14.56 -6.97 -10.47
CA LYS A 128 15.61 -7.31 -11.44
C LYS A 128 16.80 -6.35 -11.40
N LYS A 129 16.52 -5.06 -11.22
CA LYS A 129 17.56 -4.01 -11.14
C LYS A 129 18.46 -4.15 -9.90
N ASN A 130 17.93 -4.71 -8.81
CA ASN A 130 18.61 -4.84 -7.53
C ASN A 130 19.01 -6.28 -7.19
N GLU A 131 18.92 -7.20 -8.15
CA GLU A 131 19.38 -8.58 -8.05
C GLU A 131 20.88 -8.66 -8.40
N ASP A 132 21.67 -9.27 -7.52
CA ASP A 132 23.08 -9.50 -7.78
C ASP A 132 23.32 -10.77 -8.62
N VAL A 133 24.57 -11.01 -9.01
CA VAL A 133 24.96 -12.19 -9.81
C VAL A 133 24.68 -13.54 -9.12
N SER A 134 24.43 -13.54 -7.80
CA SER A 134 24.07 -14.72 -7.02
C SER A 134 22.56 -14.90 -6.85
N GLY A 135 21.75 -14.01 -7.43
CA GLY A 135 20.30 -14.00 -7.34
C GLY A 135 19.76 -13.37 -6.05
N ARG A 136 20.59 -12.66 -5.27
CA ARG A 136 20.15 -11.99 -4.04
C ARG A 136 19.65 -10.60 -4.36
N VAL A 137 18.48 -10.26 -3.84
CA VAL A 137 17.82 -8.96 -4.07
C VAL A 137 18.10 -7.99 -2.92
N ASN A 138 18.57 -6.79 -3.26
CA ASN A 138 18.75 -5.71 -2.29
C ASN A 138 17.41 -5.02 -1.96
N ILE A 139 16.73 -5.52 -0.93
CA ILE A 139 15.44 -5.02 -0.44
C ILE A 139 15.53 -3.55 -0.02
N THR A 140 16.63 -3.13 0.61
CA THR A 140 16.80 -1.76 1.09
C THR A 140 16.72 -0.75 -0.06
N ASN A 141 17.32 -1.04 -1.22
CA ASN A 141 17.24 -0.17 -2.38
C ASN A 141 15.81 -0.08 -2.94
N ILE A 142 15.08 -1.19 -2.95
CA ILE A 142 13.68 -1.23 -3.39
C ILE A 142 12.79 -0.43 -2.42
N ALA A 143 12.98 -0.61 -1.11
CA ALA A 143 12.26 0.12 -0.06
C ALA A 143 12.47 1.64 -0.19
N ARG A 144 13.72 2.07 -0.42
CA ARG A 144 14.03 3.49 -0.69
C ARG A 144 13.39 4.00 -1.97
N HIS A 145 13.36 3.20 -3.04
CA HIS A 145 12.74 3.60 -4.31
C HIS A 145 11.25 3.92 -4.13
N PHE A 146 10.52 3.11 -3.37
CA PHE A 146 9.09 3.29 -3.15
C PHE A 146 8.73 4.12 -1.90
N CYS A 147 9.73 4.59 -1.13
CA CYS A 147 9.54 5.31 0.12
C CYS A 147 8.62 4.53 1.09
N VAL A 148 8.98 3.27 1.37
CA VAL A 148 8.30 2.37 2.31
C VAL A 148 9.34 1.63 3.16
N ASP A 149 8.92 1.04 4.29
CA ASP A 149 9.79 0.19 5.10
C ASP A 149 10.08 -1.14 4.37
N GLU A 150 11.24 -1.75 4.62
CA GLU A 150 11.63 -3.04 4.01
C GLU A 150 10.62 -4.15 4.28
N SER A 151 10.00 -4.15 5.47
CA SER A 151 8.96 -5.11 5.83
C SER A 151 7.74 -5.02 4.91
N VAL A 152 7.45 -3.85 4.35
CA VAL A 152 6.37 -3.62 3.39
C VAL A 152 6.73 -4.21 2.03
N VAL A 153 7.99 -4.09 1.60
CA VAL A 153 8.52 -4.73 0.38
C VAL A 153 8.41 -6.25 0.49
N SER A 154 8.91 -6.83 1.58
CA SER A 154 8.83 -8.28 1.81
C SER A 154 7.38 -8.75 1.86
N SER A 155 6.48 -7.97 2.48
CA SER A 155 5.05 -8.29 2.52
C SER A 155 4.40 -8.31 1.13
N LEU A 156 4.77 -7.38 0.23
CA LEU A 156 4.29 -7.42 -1.15
C LEU A 156 4.86 -8.64 -1.89
N GLY A 157 6.12 -8.99 -1.63
CA GLY A 157 6.71 -10.24 -2.12
C GLY A 157 5.88 -11.46 -1.76
N VAL A 158 5.45 -11.56 -0.50
CA VAL A 158 4.55 -12.62 -0.02
C VAL A 158 3.19 -12.56 -0.73
N ASP A 159 2.59 -11.37 -0.83
CA ASP A 159 1.29 -11.15 -1.48
C ASP A 159 1.27 -11.56 -2.96
N LEU A 160 2.43 -11.50 -3.63
CA LEU A 160 2.63 -11.88 -5.04
C LEU A 160 3.18 -13.30 -5.22
N ASN A 161 3.34 -14.05 -4.12
CA ASN A 161 3.95 -15.39 -4.09
C ASN A 161 5.39 -15.43 -4.66
N LEU A 162 6.17 -14.39 -4.39
CA LEU A 162 7.58 -14.24 -4.81
C LEU A 162 8.58 -14.63 -3.70
N LEU A 163 8.19 -15.54 -2.80
CA LEU A 163 8.99 -15.93 -1.62
C LEU A 163 10.38 -16.50 -1.97
N SER A 164 10.58 -17.02 -3.17
CA SER A 164 11.88 -17.52 -3.62
C SER A 164 12.90 -16.42 -3.95
N ILE A 165 12.46 -15.16 -3.98
CA ILE A 165 13.26 -13.99 -4.38
C ILE A 165 13.83 -13.24 -3.16
N PHE A 166 13.27 -13.47 -1.97
CA PHE A 166 13.60 -12.76 -0.73
C PHE A 166 14.26 -13.67 0.30
#